data_AF-A0A7K0A7B7-F1
#
_entry.id   AF-A0A7K0A7B7-F1
#
_cell.length_a   1.000
_cell.length_b   1.000
_cell.length_c   1.000
_cell.angle_alpha   90.00
_cell.angle_beta   90.00
_cell.angle_gamma   90.00
#
_symmetry.space_group_name_H-M   'P 1'
#
loop_
_entity.id
_entity.type
_entity.pdbx_description
1 polymer ?
#
loop_
_entity_poly.entity_id
_entity_poly.type
_entity_poly.pdbx_seq_one_letter_code
_entity_poly.pdbx_strand_id
1 'polypeptide(L)'
;VIDSVAALVPRAEIEGEMGDTHVGLQARLMSQALRKLTGNVSRTKTALVFINQIREKIGVMFGCFSYGTRVVLADGSQERIGKIVNQRMPVEVLSYNFETGKVEPKRVVDWYRNGKTDHFLQFTALRPGRTNGKAQFGATPNHQIRTPEGWVEAKDLKVGDKVLLAVEERLSDLQFELIRGALMGDGALSKTKRSDVIDSGIRFRMGHGASQSRYLDWKCSLLANIPKSRTVREDGAVYADLTPLVELSDLRREMYAEDKGKTLSWDYLKRLTPFSLAIWYMDDGHLDIRDEAKTSARIQICVQAMTPNTRERLVEYLRNTWDLDVRLTSIRGKSIIVFTKLAAEEFQELVAPYVHPSMEYKLLPQYRGRFAAEPEFVEMSYELGAYPIVDIHVKPPTRSMEKFDIEVEGNHNYFVDGVLVHNSNETTPGGRALKFYSSVRLDVRRIDSLKDGAEIVGSRVRVKVVKNKVAAPFRKAEFDIQYGFGISKEGSLLDVAIENDIVRKSGAWFIYGEDQLGQGRENAKTFLADNADIAAEIELKIKEKLGLIPSDGDDEGGAEVVIPEAASDDDK
;
A
#
# COMPACT_ATOMS: atom_id res chain seq x y z
N VAL A 1 -1.81 41.27 20.49
CA VAL A 1 -2.44 40.44 19.44
C VAL A 1 -3.65 39.76 20.06
N ILE A 2 -4.80 39.72 19.39
CA ILE A 2 -6.02 39.07 19.87
C ILE A 2 -6.34 37.92 18.92
N ASP A 3 -6.27 36.68 19.42
CA ASP A 3 -6.52 35.43 18.68
C ASP A 3 -7.47 34.49 19.46
N SER A 4 -8.63 34.07 18.96
CA SER A 4 -9.30 34.49 17.72
C SER A 4 -10.45 35.46 18.02
N VAL A 5 -10.73 36.41 17.14
CA VAL A 5 -11.89 37.30 17.30
C VAL A 5 -13.20 36.51 17.41
N ALA A 6 -13.31 35.37 16.70
CA ALA A 6 -14.47 34.48 16.79
C ALA A 6 -14.63 33.81 18.17
N ALA A 7 -13.56 33.68 18.97
CA ALA A 7 -13.62 33.08 20.30
C ALA A 7 -14.10 34.05 21.40
N LEU A 8 -14.30 35.34 21.07
CA LEU A 8 -14.79 36.33 22.03
C LEU A 8 -16.31 36.20 22.21
N VAL A 9 -16.78 35.63 23.31
CA VAL A 9 -18.21 35.52 23.61
C VAL A 9 -18.71 36.81 24.28
N PRO A 10 -19.68 37.54 23.70
CA PRO A 10 -20.28 38.72 24.33
C PRO A 10 -21.01 38.35 25.63
N ARG A 11 -20.96 39.20 26.66
CA ARG A 11 -21.69 38.96 27.92
C ARG A 11 -23.19 38.71 27.74
N ALA A 12 -23.83 39.45 26.82
CA ALA A 12 -25.25 39.26 26.53
C ALA A 12 -25.57 37.88 25.92
N GLU A 13 -24.59 37.18 25.36
CA GLU A 13 -24.74 35.78 24.89
C GLU A 13 -24.53 34.77 26.04
N ILE A 14 -23.72 35.10 27.05
CA ILE A 14 -23.50 34.28 28.25
C ILE A 14 -24.68 34.35 29.22
N GLU A 15 -25.31 35.52 29.31
CA GLU A 15 -26.40 35.81 30.25
C GLU A 15 -27.79 35.54 29.66
N GLY A 16 -27.89 35.14 28.38
CA GLY A 16 -29.16 34.89 27.68
C GLY A 16 -29.78 33.51 27.94
N GLU A 17 -31.08 33.36 27.70
CA GLU A 17 -31.79 32.08 27.87
C GLU A 17 -31.61 31.16 26.65
N MET A 18 -31.66 29.84 26.86
CA MET A 18 -31.59 28.85 25.76
C MET A 18 -32.77 29.06 24.79
N GLY A 19 -32.48 29.64 23.62
CA GLY A 19 -33.47 29.92 22.58
C GLY A 19 -33.40 31.35 22.02
N ASP A 20 -32.67 32.25 22.69
CA ASP A 20 -32.48 33.62 22.21
C ASP A 20 -31.62 33.67 20.95
N THR A 21 -32.08 34.40 19.93
CA THR A 21 -31.36 34.59 18.68
C THR A 21 -30.72 35.97 18.64
N HIS A 22 -29.40 36.03 18.82
CA HIS A 22 -28.62 37.28 18.74
C HIS A 22 -27.85 37.35 17.41
N VAL A 23 -28.52 37.82 16.36
CA VAL A 23 -27.88 37.96 15.04
C VAL A 23 -26.85 39.11 15.04
N GLY A 24 -25.59 38.78 14.76
CA GLY A 24 -24.53 39.77 14.47
C GLY A 24 -23.98 40.54 15.67
N LEU A 25 -24.14 40.03 16.89
CA LEU A 25 -23.75 40.70 18.14
C LEU A 25 -22.23 40.96 18.21
N GLN A 26 -21.40 39.95 17.90
CA GLN A 26 -19.93 40.09 17.85
C GLN A 26 -19.47 41.18 16.86
N ALA A 27 -20.03 41.22 15.64
CA ALA A 27 -19.65 42.19 14.63
C ALA A 27 -19.98 43.64 15.05
N ARG A 28 -21.13 43.85 15.71
CA ARG A 28 -21.53 45.15 16.26
C ARG A 28 -20.65 45.58 17.43
N LEU A 29 -20.34 44.66 18.34
CA LEU A 29 -19.48 44.91 19.50
C LEU A 29 -18.06 45.27 19.06
N MET A 30 -17.50 44.54 18.09
CA MET A 30 -16.18 44.82 17.51
C MET A 30 -16.13 46.19 16.82
N SER A 31 -17.15 46.54 16.03
CA SER A 31 -17.21 47.84 15.35
C SER A 31 -17.26 49.02 16.33
N GLN A 32 -17.96 48.87 17.46
CA GLN A 32 -18.00 49.88 18.52
C GLN A 32 -16.70 49.92 19.35
N ALA A 33 -16.14 48.76 19.68
CA ALA A 33 -14.91 48.63 20.46
C ALA A 33 -13.71 49.21 19.71
N LEU A 34 -13.55 48.89 18.42
CA LEU A 34 -12.47 49.42 17.59
C LEU A 34 -12.47 50.96 17.57
N ARG A 35 -13.64 51.58 17.38
CA ARG A 35 -13.78 53.04 17.38
C ARG A 35 -13.36 53.69 18.70
N LYS A 36 -13.60 53.03 19.84
CA LYS A 36 -13.15 53.50 21.17
C LYS A 36 -11.65 53.27 21.39
N LEU A 37 -11.11 52.17 20.86
CA LEU A 37 -9.71 51.80 21.03
C LEU A 37 -8.77 52.65 20.17
N THR A 38 -9.19 53.08 18.97
CA THR A 38 -8.34 53.83 18.02
C THR A 38 -7.62 55.03 18.67
N GLY A 39 -8.33 55.84 19.45
CA GLY A 39 -7.74 57.03 20.09
C GLY A 39 -6.69 56.69 21.15
N ASN A 40 -6.93 55.63 21.94
CA ASN A 40 -5.97 55.18 22.94
C ASN A 40 -4.72 54.56 22.30
N VAL A 41 -4.91 53.75 21.27
CA VAL A 41 -3.86 53.01 20.57
C VAL A 41 -2.92 53.95 19.83
N SER A 42 -3.45 55.01 19.22
CA SER A 42 -2.66 56.08 18.61
C SER A 42 -1.82 56.82 19.66
N ARG A 43 -2.41 57.18 20.80
CA ARG A 43 -1.72 57.87 21.89
C ARG A 43 -0.62 57.04 22.55
N THR A 44 -0.81 55.73 22.68
CA THR A 44 0.17 54.82 23.28
C THR A 44 1.15 54.25 22.26
N LYS A 45 1.12 54.70 21.00
CA LYS A 45 1.95 54.20 19.89
C LYS A 45 1.97 52.67 19.79
N THR A 46 0.82 52.04 20.05
CA THR A 46 0.70 50.59 20.12
C THR A 46 0.12 50.04 18.81
N ALA A 47 0.57 48.86 18.38
CA ALA A 47 -0.05 48.14 17.26
C ALA A 47 -1.01 47.07 17.78
N LEU A 48 -2.28 47.13 17.37
CA LEU A 48 -3.26 46.08 17.63
C LEU A 48 -3.40 45.18 16.41
N VAL A 49 -3.15 43.89 16.61
CA VAL A 49 -3.35 42.85 15.60
C VAL A 49 -4.48 41.95 16.07
N PHE A 50 -5.57 41.92 15.31
CA PHE A 50 -6.67 40.98 15.50
C PHE A 50 -6.53 39.86 14.48
N ILE A 51 -6.53 38.63 14.93
CA ILE A 51 -6.54 37.45 14.07
C ILE A 51 -7.83 36.66 14.28
N ASN A 52 -8.37 36.13 13.19
CA ASN A 52 -9.59 35.35 13.20
C ASN A 52 -9.28 34.01 12.54
N GLN A 53 -9.28 32.93 13.33
CA GLN A 53 -9.06 31.59 12.81
C GLN A 53 -10.34 31.09 12.14
N ILE A 54 -10.42 31.25 10.83
CA ILE A 54 -11.45 30.60 10.02
C ILE A 54 -10.93 29.19 9.68
N ARG A 55 -11.56 28.14 10.23
CA ARG A 55 -11.38 26.77 9.72
C ARG A 55 -12.21 26.61 8.45
N GLU A 56 -11.61 26.94 7.31
CA GLU A 56 -12.16 26.65 5.99
C GLU A 56 -11.33 25.54 5.32
N LYS A 57 -11.97 24.45 4.87
CA LYS A 57 -11.33 23.45 4.01
C LYS A 57 -11.10 24.07 2.63
N ILE A 58 -9.97 24.77 2.42
CA ILE A 58 -9.60 25.34 1.11
C ILE A 58 -8.30 24.71 0.59
N GLY A 59 -8.43 23.89 -0.45
CA GLY A 59 -7.63 24.10 -1.66
C GLY A 59 -6.26 23.44 -1.78
N VAL A 60 -6.11 22.18 -1.35
CA VAL A 60 -5.37 21.19 -2.17
C VAL A 60 -6.21 19.94 -2.19
N MET A 61 -7.07 19.82 -3.19
CA MET A 61 -7.78 18.56 -3.42
C MET A 61 -6.91 17.76 -4.35
N PHE A 62 -6.36 16.66 -3.84
CA PHE A 62 -5.87 15.57 -4.67
C PHE A 62 -7.05 15.10 -5.55
N GLY A 63 -6.74 14.48 -6.69
CA GLY A 63 -7.79 14.25 -7.69
C GLY A 63 -8.97 13.45 -7.15
N CYS A 64 -10.09 13.45 -7.87
CA CYS A 64 -11.33 12.80 -7.44
C CYS A 64 -11.85 11.86 -8.51
N PHE A 65 -12.90 11.12 -8.18
CA PHE A 65 -13.54 10.16 -9.07
C PHE A 65 -14.90 10.62 -9.57
N SER A 66 -15.26 10.09 -10.73
CA SER A 66 -16.63 10.17 -11.26
C SER A 66 -17.58 9.30 -10.42
N TYR A 67 -18.85 9.70 -10.32
CA TYR A 67 -19.87 9.04 -9.49
C TYR A 67 -19.92 7.50 -9.61
N GLY A 68 -19.79 6.99 -10.84
CA GLY A 68 -19.92 5.57 -11.16
C GLY A 68 -18.69 4.72 -10.86
N THR A 69 -17.58 5.33 -10.44
CA THR A 69 -16.36 4.60 -10.07
C THR A 69 -16.65 3.68 -8.89
N ARG A 70 -16.27 2.41 -9.00
CA ARG A 70 -16.57 1.37 -8.01
C ARG A 70 -15.41 1.23 -7.04
N VAL A 71 -15.65 1.46 -5.75
CA VAL A 71 -14.69 1.20 -4.66
C VAL A 71 -14.82 -0.27 -4.27
N VAL A 72 -13.70 -0.93 -4.00
CA VAL A 72 -13.68 -2.30 -3.49
C VAL A 72 -13.82 -2.29 -1.97
N LEU A 73 -14.89 -2.91 -1.47
CA LEU A 73 -15.19 -3.02 -0.05
C LEU A 73 -14.41 -4.18 0.60
N ALA A 74 -14.31 -4.17 1.93
CA ALA A 74 -13.58 -5.18 2.70
C ALA A 74 -14.05 -6.63 2.45
N ASP A 75 -15.33 -6.83 2.14
CA ASP A 75 -15.92 -8.13 1.81
C ASP A 75 -15.69 -8.59 0.36
N GLY A 76 -14.91 -7.81 -0.42
CA GLY A 76 -14.64 -8.04 -1.84
C GLY A 76 -15.77 -7.57 -2.77
N SER A 77 -16.90 -7.10 -2.23
CA SER A 77 -17.96 -6.48 -3.03
C SER A 77 -17.53 -5.10 -3.53
N GLN A 78 -18.33 -4.52 -4.43
CA GLN A 78 -18.04 -3.22 -5.02
C GLN A 78 -19.24 -2.28 -4.87
N GLU A 79 -18.97 -1.03 -4.49
CA GLU A 79 -20.00 0.01 -4.37
C GLU A 79 -19.55 1.31 -5.06
N ARG A 80 -20.50 2.07 -5.60
CA ARG A 80 -20.21 3.33 -6.30
C ARG A 80 -19.73 4.38 -5.29
N ILE A 81 -18.60 5.02 -5.58
CA ILE A 81 -18.04 6.07 -4.73
C ILE A 81 -19.03 7.21 -4.51
N GLY A 82 -19.82 7.57 -5.53
CA GLY A 82 -20.84 8.60 -5.40
C GLY A 82 -21.97 8.23 -4.42
N LYS A 83 -22.29 6.94 -4.30
CA LYS A 83 -23.27 6.45 -3.31
C LYS A 83 -22.65 6.46 -1.91
N ILE A 84 -21.42 5.95 -1.76
CA ILE A 84 -20.66 5.96 -0.49
C ILE A 84 -20.61 7.38 0.07
N VAL A 85 -20.21 8.35 -0.77
CA VAL A 85 -20.09 9.76 -0.36
C VAL A 85 -21.42 10.41 -0.07
N ASN A 86 -22.41 10.29 -0.95
CA ASN A 86 -23.70 10.98 -0.77
C ASN A 86 -24.48 10.46 0.45
N GLN A 87 -24.34 9.17 0.78
CA GLN A 87 -25.01 8.56 1.93
C GLN A 87 -24.13 8.51 3.18
N ARG A 88 -22.87 8.97 3.10
CA ARG A 88 -21.87 8.87 4.18
C ARG A 88 -21.81 7.45 4.76
N MET A 89 -21.71 6.45 3.89
CA MET A 89 -21.81 5.05 4.28
C MET A 89 -20.61 4.67 5.17
N PRO A 90 -20.84 4.12 6.39
CA PRO A 90 -19.78 3.69 7.30
C PRO A 90 -19.24 2.32 6.88
N VAL A 91 -18.57 2.27 5.73
CA VAL A 91 -18.03 1.04 5.15
C VAL A 91 -16.53 0.89 5.41
N GLU A 92 -16.07 -0.35 5.35
CA GLU A 92 -14.65 -0.68 5.24
C GLU A 92 -14.32 -0.96 3.78
N VAL A 93 -13.18 -0.45 3.34
CA VAL A 93 -12.66 -0.60 1.99
C VAL A 93 -11.34 -1.35 2.05
N LEU A 94 -11.01 -2.07 0.97
CA LEU A 94 -9.67 -2.63 0.85
C LEU A 94 -8.66 -1.50 0.67
N SER A 95 -7.56 -1.61 1.39
CA SER A 95 -6.45 -0.67 1.39
C SER A 95 -5.14 -1.44 1.42
N TYR A 96 -4.08 -0.89 0.83
CA TYR A 96 -2.77 -1.51 0.83
C TYR A 96 -1.85 -0.88 1.87
N ASN A 97 -1.28 -1.70 2.74
CA ASN A 97 -0.29 -1.28 3.71
C ASN A 97 1.11 -1.46 3.12
N PHE A 98 1.80 -0.35 2.85
CA PHE A 98 3.15 -0.36 2.29
C PHE A 98 4.22 -0.86 3.27
N GLU A 99 3.96 -0.84 4.58
CA GLU A 99 4.91 -1.33 5.60
C GLU A 99 4.84 -2.85 5.73
N THR A 100 3.63 -3.43 5.75
CA THR A 100 3.46 -4.88 5.88
C THR A 100 3.42 -5.60 4.54
N GLY A 101 3.23 -4.87 3.43
CA GLY A 101 3.06 -5.43 2.10
C GLY A 101 1.73 -6.16 1.88
N LYS A 102 0.70 -5.86 2.68
CA LYS A 102 -0.58 -6.59 2.67
C LYS A 102 -1.75 -5.69 2.31
N VAL A 103 -2.73 -6.26 1.62
CA VAL A 103 -4.06 -5.68 1.49
C VAL A 103 -4.86 -5.97 2.76
N GLU A 104 -5.40 -4.93 3.37
CA GLU A 104 -6.15 -5.00 4.63
C GLU A 104 -7.41 -4.13 4.59
N PRO A 105 -8.46 -4.49 5.36
CA PRO A 105 -9.64 -3.66 5.49
C PRO A 105 -9.31 -2.40 6.30
N LYS A 106 -9.77 -1.25 5.81
CA LYS A 106 -9.69 0.04 6.52
C LYS A 106 -11.01 0.78 6.45
N ARG A 107 -11.34 1.48 7.53
CA ARG A 107 -12.56 2.27 7.63
C ARG A 107 -12.47 3.55 6.82
N VAL A 108 -13.58 3.91 6.18
CA VAL A 108 -13.75 5.25 5.62
C VAL A 108 -14.02 6.24 6.76
N VAL A 109 -13.20 7.28 6.85
CA VAL A 109 -13.27 8.28 7.95
C VAL A 109 -13.86 9.61 7.51
N ASP A 110 -13.72 9.97 6.22
CA ASP A 110 -14.31 11.18 5.65
C ASP A 110 -14.84 10.97 4.22
N TRP A 111 -15.81 11.80 3.83
CA TRP A 111 -16.49 11.73 2.53
C TRP A 111 -16.48 13.09 1.84
N TYR A 112 -15.93 13.13 0.63
CA TYR A 112 -15.66 14.36 -0.09
C TYR A 112 -16.52 14.49 -1.34
N ARG A 113 -17.33 15.56 -1.39
CA ARG A 113 -18.11 15.99 -2.56
C ARG A 113 -17.56 17.33 -3.05
N ASN A 114 -16.73 17.25 -4.07
CA ASN A 114 -15.69 18.23 -4.38
C ASN A 114 -16.06 19.22 -5.49
N GLY A 115 -17.36 19.46 -5.68
CA GLY A 115 -17.87 20.29 -6.78
C GLY A 115 -17.65 19.64 -8.15
N LYS A 116 -17.79 20.42 -9.22
CA LYS A 116 -17.73 19.91 -10.60
C LYS A 116 -16.30 19.91 -11.15
N THR A 117 -16.06 19.07 -12.15
CA THR A 117 -14.85 19.05 -12.99
C THR A 117 -15.20 19.37 -14.44
N ASP A 118 -14.26 19.91 -15.20
CA ASP A 118 -14.41 20.12 -16.65
C ASP A 118 -14.52 18.78 -17.37
N HIS A 119 -13.68 17.82 -16.98
CA HIS A 119 -13.69 16.47 -17.51
C HIS A 119 -13.13 15.44 -16.53
N PHE A 120 -13.41 14.17 -16.84
CA PHE A 120 -12.77 13.00 -16.24
C PHE A 120 -11.97 12.27 -17.32
N LEU A 121 -10.85 11.68 -16.95
CA LEU A 121 -10.15 10.68 -17.74
C LEU A 121 -10.73 9.31 -17.40
N GLN A 122 -11.23 8.60 -18.40
CA GLN A 122 -11.68 7.23 -18.29
C GLN A 122 -10.48 6.31 -18.56
N PHE A 123 -10.17 5.46 -17.59
CA PHE A 123 -9.13 4.44 -17.71
C PHE A 123 -9.77 3.08 -17.94
N THR A 124 -9.09 2.26 -18.75
CA THR A 124 -9.29 0.82 -18.83
C THR A 124 -7.94 0.14 -18.67
N ALA A 125 -7.75 -0.53 -17.54
CA ALA A 125 -6.60 -1.39 -17.29
C ALA A 125 -6.97 -2.86 -17.49
N LEU A 126 -5.99 -3.65 -17.88
CA LEU A 126 -6.11 -5.09 -17.96
C LEU A 126 -6.23 -5.67 -16.55
N ARG A 127 -7.24 -6.52 -16.33
CA ARG A 127 -7.48 -7.15 -15.02
C ARG A 127 -7.71 -8.63 -15.20
N PRO A 128 -6.92 -9.49 -14.58
CA PRO A 128 -7.16 -10.91 -14.61
C PRO A 128 -8.24 -11.32 -13.58
N GLY A 129 -8.94 -12.43 -13.81
CA GLY A 129 -9.90 -13.00 -12.85
C GLY A 129 -11.36 -13.01 -13.33
N ARG A 130 -12.31 -13.08 -12.38
CA ARG A 130 -13.75 -13.34 -12.65
C ARG A 130 -14.53 -12.22 -13.36
N THR A 131 -13.93 -11.06 -13.57
CA THR A 131 -14.59 -9.92 -14.22
C THR A 131 -14.51 -10.02 -15.74
N ASN A 132 -14.93 -8.96 -16.46
CA ASN A 132 -14.82 -8.85 -17.92
C ASN A 132 -13.37 -8.71 -18.44
N GLY A 133 -12.36 -9.09 -17.64
CA GLY A 133 -10.95 -8.98 -18.00
C GLY A 133 -10.37 -7.57 -17.90
N LYS A 134 -11.14 -6.61 -17.36
CA LYS A 134 -10.82 -5.19 -17.37
C LYS A 134 -11.16 -4.55 -16.03
N ALA A 135 -10.35 -3.58 -15.61
CA ALA A 135 -10.66 -2.63 -14.55
C ALA A 135 -10.93 -1.27 -15.17
N GLN A 136 -12.03 -0.62 -14.78
CA GLN A 136 -12.47 0.63 -15.37
C GLN A 136 -12.88 1.64 -14.31
N PHE A 137 -12.29 2.83 -14.38
CA PHE A 137 -12.60 3.92 -13.45
C PHE A 137 -12.42 5.27 -14.14
N GLY A 138 -13.14 6.28 -13.64
CA GLY A 138 -13.06 7.65 -14.16
C GLY A 138 -12.50 8.57 -13.10
N ALA A 139 -11.36 9.20 -13.35
CA ALA A 139 -10.64 10.04 -12.40
C ALA A 139 -10.34 11.43 -12.97
N THR A 140 -10.14 12.43 -12.11
CA THR A 140 -9.68 13.75 -12.57
C THR A 140 -8.20 13.69 -12.96
N PRO A 141 -7.73 14.59 -13.85
CA PRO A 141 -6.36 14.60 -14.34
C PRO A 141 -5.25 14.56 -13.27
N ASN A 142 -5.49 15.17 -12.11
CA ASN A 142 -4.53 15.25 -11.00
C ASN A 142 -4.66 14.12 -9.97
N HIS A 143 -5.47 13.09 -10.20
CA HIS A 143 -5.63 11.98 -9.27
C HIS A 143 -4.39 11.08 -9.30
N GLN A 144 -3.89 10.66 -8.13
CA GLN A 144 -2.69 9.82 -8.06
C GLN A 144 -3.05 8.34 -8.11
N ILE A 145 -2.50 7.64 -9.10
CA ILE A 145 -2.70 6.20 -9.32
C ILE A 145 -1.35 5.52 -9.08
N ARG A 146 -1.38 4.36 -8.42
CA ARG A 146 -0.16 3.63 -8.10
C ARG A 146 0.33 2.83 -9.30
N THR A 147 1.58 3.06 -9.69
CA THR A 147 2.35 2.25 -10.64
C THR A 147 3.44 1.46 -9.90
N PRO A 148 4.12 0.51 -10.56
CA PRO A 148 5.31 -0.13 -9.99
C PRO A 148 6.41 0.86 -9.57
N GLU A 149 6.52 2.00 -10.27
CA GLU A 149 7.55 3.00 -10.03
C GLU A 149 7.17 4.02 -8.95
N GLY A 150 5.88 4.24 -8.71
CA GLY A 150 5.48 5.33 -7.82
C GLY A 150 4.02 5.73 -7.90
N TRP A 151 3.69 6.82 -7.24
CA TRP A 151 2.44 7.54 -7.45
C TRP A 151 2.58 8.46 -8.65
N VAL A 152 1.72 8.29 -9.65
CA VAL A 152 1.72 9.08 -10.89
C VAL A 152 0.36 9.77 -11.03
N GLU A 153 0.34 11.02 -11.47
CA GLU A 153 -0.92 11.71 -11.77
C GLU A 153 -1.60 11.08 -13.00
N ALA A 154 -2.92 10.98 -12.96
CA ALA A 154 -3.73 10.36 -14.00
C ALA A 154 -3.45 10.93 -15.40
N LYS A 155 -3.20 12.25 -15.52
CA LYS A 155 -2.90 12.92 -16.79
C LYS A 155 -1.56 12.50 -17.41
N ASP A 156 -0.63 12.02 -16.61
CA ASP A 156 0.73 11.69 -17.02
C ASP A 156 0.86 10.21 -17.44
N LEU A 157 -0.15 9.38 -17.11
CA LEU A 157 -0.25 7.99 -17.53
C LEU A 157 -0.60 7.85 -19.01
N LYS A 158 -0.05 6.80 -19.64
CA LYS A 158 -0.23 6.47 -21.06
C LYS A 158 -0.68 5.02 -21.22
N VAL A 159 -1.27 4.74 -22.39
CA VAL A 159 -1.56 3.35 -22.80
C VAL A 159 -0.25 2.57 -22.86
N GLY A 160 -0.22 1.39 -22.24
CA GLY A 160 0.97 0.57 -22.06
C GLY A 160 1.58 0.65 -20.66
N ASP A 161 1.41 1.77 -19.95
CA ASP A 161 1.90 1.93 -18.58
C ASP A 161 1.21 0.94 -17.65
N LYS A 162 1.95 0.42 -16.65
CA LYS A 162 1.43 -0.54 -15.70
C LYS A 162 0.90 0.14 -14.44
N VAL A 163 -0.26 -0.28 -13.98
CA VAL A 163 -0.86 0.12 -12.70
C VAL A 163 -0.98 -1.08 -11.78
N LEU A 164 -0.90 -0.84 -10.47
CA LEU A 164 -1.03 -1.91 -9.47
C LEU A 164 -2.50 -2.21 -9.20
N LEU A 165 -2.86 -3.49 -9.28
CA LEU A 165 -4.19 -4.00 -8.96
C LEU A 165 -4.13 -5.00 -7.81
N ALA A 166 -5.17 -5.03 -6.98
CA ALA A 166 -5.44 -6.15 -6.09
C ALA A 166 -5.92 -7.36 -6.90
N VAL A 167 -5.13 -8.43 -6.85
CA VAL A 167 -5.37 -9.71 -7.50
C VAL A 167 -5.70 -10.74 -6.43
N GLU A 168 -6.75 -11.52 -6.67
CA GLU A 168 -7.14 -12.60 -5.76
C GLU A 168 -6.20 -13.79 -5.92
N GLU A 169 -5.61 -14.22 -4.80
CA GLU A 169 -4.90 -15.49 -4.68
C GLU A 169 -5.73 -16.46 -3.83
N ARG A 170 -5.80 -17.71 -4.26
CA ARG A 170 -6.70 -18.72 -3.69
C ARG A 170 -6.05 -20.09 -3.55
N LEU A 171 -4.91 -20.33 -4.20
CA LEU A 171 -4.23 -21.61 -4.14
C LEU A 171 -3.26 -21.66 -2.96
N SER A 172 -3.32 -22.74 -2.19
CA SER A 172 -2.27 -23.09 -1.23
C SER A 172 -1.05 -23.65 -1.94
N ASP A 173 0.07 -23.76 -1.22
CA ASP A 173 1.29 -24.39 -1.73
C ASP A 173 1.04 -25.83 -2.20
N LEU A 174 0.33 -26.63 -1.40
CA LEU A 174 -0.07 -28.00 -1.77
C LEU A 174 -0.89 -28.03 -3.08
N GLN A 175 -1.77 -27.05 -3.27
CA GLN A 175 -2.58 -26.97 -4.49
C GLN A 175 -1.74 -26.60 -5.71
N PHE A 176 -0.75 -25.73 -5.55
CA PHE A 176 0.25 -25.47 -6.58
C PHE A 176 1.06 -26.72 -6.91
N GLU A 177 1.47 -27.50 -5.91
CA GLU A 177 2.18 -28.77 -6.11
C GLU A 177 1.34 -29.79 -6.88
N LEU A 178 0.06 -29.94 -6.53
CA LEU A 178 -0.89 -30.77 -7.28
C LEU A 178 -0.96 -30.34 -8.74
N ILE A 179 -1.10 -29.03 -8.99
CA ILE A 179 -1.21 -28.48 -10.34
C ILE A 179 0.09 -28.72 -11.11
N ARG A 180 1.27 -28.51 -10.50
CA ARG A 180 2.56 -28.80 -11.14
C ARG A 180 2.72 -30.28 -11.48
N GLY A 181 2.40 -31.18 -10.55
CA GLY A 181 2.45 -32.62 -10.81
C GLY A 181 1.50 -33.04 -11.92
N ALA A 182 0.25 -32.58 -11.88
CA ALA A 182 -0.74 -32.88 -12.90
C ALA A 182 -0.36 -32.29 -14.27
N LEU A 183 0.27 -31.10 -14.30
CA LEU A 183 0.75 -30.52 -15.54
C LEU A 183 1.91 -31.29 -16.17
N MET A 184 2.68 -32.07 -15.41
CA MET A 184 3.63 -33.00 -16.01
C MET A 184 2.93 -34.21 -16.64
N GLY A 185 1.73 -34.55 -16.16
CA GLY A 185 0.87 -35.64 -16.64
C GLY A 185 -0.32 -35.17 -17.50
N ASP A 186 -1.53 -35.55 -17.08
CA ASP A 186 -2.79 -35.37 -17.83
C ASP A 186 -3.40 -33.97 -17.72
N GLY A 187 -2.83 -33.10 -16.88
CA GLY A 187 -3.25 -31.73 -16.69
C GLY A 187 -2.87 -30.81 -17.86
N ALA A 188 -3.68 -29.77 -18.07
CA ALA A 188 -3.42 -28.74 -19.07
C ALA A 188 -3.88 -27.35 -18.59
N LEU A 189 -3.13 -26.32 -18.97
CA LEU A 189 -3.54 -24.93 -18.82
C LEU A 189 -3.98 -24.35 -20.18
N SER A 190 -5.13 -23.70 -20.19
CA SER A 190 -5.67 -23.06 -21.39
C SER A 190 -6.11 -21.63 -21.11
N LYS A 191 -5.98 -20.78 -22.12
CA LYS A 191 -6.54 -19.43 -22.07
C LYS A 191 -8.06 -19.51 -22.12
N THR A 192 -8.72 -18.55 -21.49
CA THR A 192 -10.15 -18.32 -21.67
C THR A 192 -10.43 -17.82 -23.10
N LYS A 193 -11.50 -18.34 -23.74
CA LYS A 193 -11.93 -17.97 -25.10
C LYS A 193 -12.30 -16.47 -25.30
N ARG A 194 -12.30 -15.67 -24.24
CA ARG A 194 -12.80 -14.28 -24.22
C ARG A 194 -11.72 -13.21 -24.33
N SER A 195 -10.44 -13.55 -24.38
CA SER A 195 -9.40 -12.52 -24.32
C SER A 195 -8.19 -12.84 -25.20
N ASP A 196 -8.24 -12.34 -26.44
CA ASP A 196 -7.07 -12.21 -27.30
C ASP A 196 -6.09 -11.13 -26.77
N VAL A 197 -6.45 -10.42 -25.68
CA VAL A 197 -5.77 -9.22 -25.19
C VAL A 197 -4.98 -9.45 -23.87
N ILE A 198 -5.34 -10.43 -23.03
CA ILE A 198 -4.57 -10.87 -21.82
C ILE A 198 -4.97 -12.30 -21.47
N ASP A 199 -4.15 -12.99 -20.70
CA ASP A 199 -4.58 -14.07 -19.81
C ASP A 199 -5.58 -13.53 -18.75
N SER A 200 -6.89 -13.49 -19.06
CA SER A 200 -7.98 -13.06 -18.16
C SER A 200 -8.26 -14.07 -17.03
N GLY A 201 -7.23 -14.78 -16.59
CA GLY A 201 -7.30 -16.01 -15.83
C GLY A 201 -7.03 -17.23 -16.73
N ILE A 202 -6.30 -18.19 -16.16
CA ILE A 202 -5.94 -19.43 -16.82
C ILE A 202 -6.83 -20.55 -16.31
N ARG A 203 -7.42 -21.30 -17.24
CA ARG A 203 -8.19 -22.49 -16.92
C ARG A 203 -7.25 -23.68 -16.78
N PHE A 204 -7.22 -24.25 -15.58
CA PHE A 204 -6.65 -25.57 -15.35
C PHE A 204 -7.70 -26.65 -15.59
N ARG A 205 -7.36 -27.61 -16.44
CA ARG A 205 -8.15 -28.80 -16.74
C ARG A 205 -7.35 -30.03 -16.39
N MET A 206 -8.03 -31.01 -15.79
CA MET A 206 -7.53 -32.36 -15.59
C MET A 206 -8.60 -33.35 -16.02
N GLY A 207 -8.20 -34.47 -16.61
CA GLY A 207 -9.13 -35.49 -17.05
C GLY A 207 -8.51 -36.87 -17.07
N HIS A 208 -9.35 -37.88 -16.85
CA HIS A 208 -8.94 -39.28 -16.79
C HIS A 208 -9.99 -40.19 -17.42
N GLY A 209 -9.57 -41.41 -17.76
CA GLY A 209 -10.48 -42.45 -18.22
C GLY A 209 -11.49 -42.88 -17.14
N ALA A 210 -12.56 -43.56 -17.55
CA ALA A 210 -13.65 -43.98 -16.66
C ALA A 210 -13.18 -44.74 -15.41
N SER A 211 -12.20 -45.64 -15.57
CA SER A 211 -11.64 -46.46 -14.47
C SER A 211 -10.94 -45.64 -13.38
N GLN A 212 -10.53 -44.40 -13.70
CA GLN A 212 -9.80 -43.50 -12.80
C GLN A 212 -10.68 -42.36 -12.27
N SER A 213 -12.01 -42.47 -12.38
CA SER A 213 -12.93 -41.44 -11.88
C SER A 213 -12.69 -41.10 -10.40
N ARG A 214 -12.48 -42.11 -9.55
CA ARG A 214 -12.23 -41.91 -8.12
C ARG A 214 -10.94 -41.12 -7.84
N TYR A 215 -9.92 -41.31 -8.68
CA TYR A 215 -8.67 -40.55 -8.59
C TYR A 215 -8.89 -39.08 -8.97
N LEU A 216 -9.68 -38.81 -10.03
CA LEU A 216 -10.07 -37.44 -10.37
C LEU A 216 -10.86 -36.77 -9.25
N ASP A 217 -11.82 -37.50 -8.65
CA ASP A 217 -12.65 -36.98 -7.56
C ASP A 217 -11.80 -36.62 -6.32
N TRP A 218 -10.77 -37.42 -6.02
CA TRP A 218 -9.78 -37.09 -5.00
C TRP A 218 -8.99 -35.82 -5.34
N LYS A 219 -8.45 -35.69 -6.56
CA LYS A 219 -7.79 -34.43 -6.98
C LYS A 219 -8.72 -33.22 -6.90
N CYS A 220 -10.01 -33.40 -7.18
CA CYS A 220 -11.01 -32.35 -7.02
C CYS A 220 -11.23 -31.97 -5.55
N SER A 221 -11.17 -32.94 -4.63
CA SER A 221 -11.30 -32.70 -3.18
C SER A 221 -10.15 -31.86 -2.63
N LEU A 222 -8.93 -32.05 -3.13
CA LEU A 222 -7.76 -31.24 -2.78
C LEU A 222 -7.87 -29.79 -3.28
N LEU A 223 -8.77 -29.54 -4.24
CA LEU A 223 -9.05 -28.21 -4.80
C LEU A 223 -10.43 -27.68 -4.36
N ALA A 224 -11.01 -28.19 -3.27
CA ALA A 224 -12.42 -27.95 -2.91
C ALA A 224 -12.80 -26.46 -2.80
N ASN A 225 -11.91 -25.61 -2.28
CA ASN A 225 -12.06 -24.15 -2.18
C ASN A 225 -12.16 -23.43 -3.54
N ILE A 226 -11.74 -24.06 -4.64
CA ILE A 226 -11.82 -23.49 -5.99
C ILE A 226 -13.09 -23.99 -6.71
N PRO A 227 -14.00 -23.08 -7.13
CA PRO A 227 -15.16 -23.48 -7.91
C PRO A 227 -14.77 -24.07 -9.26
N LYS A 228 -15.42 -25.16 -9.64
CA LYS A 228 -15.06 -26.00 -10.79
C LYS A 228 -16.27 -26.71 -11.36
N SER A 229 -16.21 -27.03 -12.65
CA SER A 229 -17.20 -27.88 -13.31
C SER A 229 -16.65 -29.29 -13.50
N ARG A 230 -17.51 -30.30 -13.33
CA ARG A 230 -17.23 -31.70 -13.63
C ARG A 230 -18.05 -32.14 -14.83
N THR A 231 -17.40 -32.79 -15.80
CA THR A 231 -18.07 -33.30 -17.00
C THR A 231 -17.70 -34.75 -17.24
N VAL A 232 -18.62 -35.50 -17.84
CA VAL A 232 -18.42 -36.89 -18.26
C VAL A 232 -18.71 -36.96 -19.75
N ARG A 233 -17.80 -37.54 -20.52
CA ARG A 233 -17.98 -37.76 -21.96
C ARG A 233 -18.75 -39.06 -22.23
N GLU A 234 -19.18 -39.24 -23.46
CA GLU A 234 -19.89 -40.45 -23.92
C GLU A 234 -19.05 -41.72 -23.76
N ASP A 235 -17.72 -41.62 -23.91
CA ASP A 235 -16.76 -42.71 -23.69
C ASP A 235 -16.48 -43.00 -22.20
N GLY A 236 -17.17 -42.30 -21.29
CA GLY A 236 -16.99 -42.41 -19.85
C GLY A 236 -15.77 -41.65 -19.29
N ALA A 237 -14.98 -40.97 -20.13
CA ALA A 237 -13.88 -40.14 -19.64
C ALA A 237 -14.42 -38.96 -18.82
N VAL A 238 -13.79 -38.70 -17.68
CA VAL A 238 -14.18 -37.67 -16.73
C VAL A 238 -13.21 -36.50 -16.77
N TYR A 239 -13.74 -35.28 -16.67
CA TYR A 239 -12.94 -34.06 -16.69
C TYR A 239 -13.39 -33.10 -15.59
N ALA A 240 -12.44 -32.39 -15.01
CA ALA A 240 -12.67 -31.25 -14.15
C ALA A 240 -12.00 -30.00 -14.74
N ASP A 241 -12.75 -28.90 -14.77
CA ASP A 241 -12.29 -27.59 -15.22
C ASP A 241 -12.44 -26.60 -14.06
N LEU A 242 -11.33 -26.04 -13.60
CA LEU A 242 -11.37 -24.97 -12.61
C LEU A 242 -11.92 -23.68 -13.22
N THR A 243 -12.55 -22.86 -12.38
CA THR A 243 -12.76 -21.44 -12.72
C THR A 243 -11.40 -20.83 -13.05
N PRO A 244 -11.28 -19.98 -14.09
CA PRO A 244 -10.00 -19.37 -14.46
C PRO A 244 -9.33 -18.67 -13.27
N LEU A 245 -8.06 -18.99 -13.04
CA LEU A 245 -7.24 -18.46 -11.94
C LEU A 245 -6.12 -17.59 -12.50
N VAL A 246 -5.91 -16.43 -11.87
CA VAL A 246 -4.89 -15.47 -12.30
C VAL A 246 -3.49 -15.95 -11.97
N GLU A 247 -3.33 -16.47 -10.76
CA GLU A 247 -2.08 -16.97 -10.19
C GLU A 247 -1.43 -18.12 -11.01
N LEU A 248 -2.15 -18.68 -11.99
CA LEU A 248 -1.64 -19.68 -12.94
C LEU A 248 -1.08 -19.08 -14.25
N SER A 249 -1.09 -17.75 -14.41
CA SER A 249 -0.67 -17.07 -15.65
C SER A 249 0.82 -17.26 -15.94
N ASP A 250 1.67 -17.06 -14.95
CA ASP A 250 3.12 -17.21 -15.12
C ASP A 250 3.49 -18.68 -15.33
N LEU A 251 2.86 -19.58 -14.57
CA LEU A 251 3.01 -21.03 -14.75
C LEU A 251 2.66 -21.47 -16.17
N ARG A 252 1.58 -20.92 -16.76
CA ARG A 252 1.22 -21.20 -18.15
C ARG A 252 2.27 -20.69 -19.13
N ARG A 253 2.73 -19.45 -18.93
CA ARG A 253 3.71 -18.81 -19.83
C ARG A 253 5.00 -19.60 -19.88
N GLU A 254 5.44 -20.09 -18.74
CA GLU A 254 6.60 -20.97 -18.62
C GLU A 254 6.35 -22.34 -19.27
N MET A 255 5.24 -23.01 -18.90
CA MET A 255 4.90 -24.37 -19.35
C MET A 255 4.75 -24.48 -20.88
N TYR A 256 4.24 -23.43 -21.53
CA TYR A 256 3.96 -23.40 -22.97
C TYR A 256 4.74 -22.29 -23.67
N ALA A 257 5.99 -22.08 -23.26
CA ALA A 257 6.89 -21.10 -23.87
C ALA A 257 7.30 -21.49 -25.30
N GLU A 258 7.34 -22.79 -25.60
CA GLU A 258 7.61 -23.33 -26.94
C GLU A 258 6.30 -23.71 -27.66
N ASP A 259 6.25 -23.55 -28.98
CA ASP A 259 5.06 -23.80 -29.79
C ASP A 259 4.55 -25.26 -29.74
N LYS A 260 5.43 -26.22 -29.41
CA LYS A 260 5.13 -27.66 -29.44
C LYS A 260 5.67 -28.40 -28.22
N GLY A 261 4.77 -28.67 -27.29
CA GLY A 261 5.02 -29.51 -26.12
C GLY A 261 5.11 -28.71 -24.82
N LYS A 262 5.28 -29.43 -23.73
CA LYS A 262 5.44 -28.87 -22.38
C LYS A 262 6.92 -28.57 -22.11
N THR A 263 7.22 -27.34 -21.72
CA THR A 263 8.56 -26.90 -21.34
C THR A 263 8.64 -26.78 -19.82
N LEU A 264 9.59 -27.46 -19.19
CA LEU A 264 9.83 -27.35 -17.74
C LEU A 264 11.17 -26.68 -17.50
N SER A 265 11.18 -25.45 -16.98
CA SER A 265 12.43 -24.77 -16.66
C SER A 265 13.08 -25.37 -15.39
N TRP A 266 14.32 -24.99 -15.11
CA TRP A 266 14.96 -25.34 -13.84
C TRP A 266 14.23 -24.76 -12.63
N ASP A 267 13.58 -23.60 -12.74
CA ASP A 267 12.79 -23.02 -11.66
C ASP A 267 11.57 -23.89 -11.35
N TYR A 268 10.86 -24.32 -12.40
CA TYR A 268 9.76 -25.27 -12.26
C TYR A 268 10.19 -26.56 -11.56
N LEU A 269 11.28 -27.18 -12.04
CA LEU A 269 11.74 -28.46 -11.52
C LEU A 269 12.17 -28.35 -10.04
N LYS A 270 12.83 -27.25 -9.65
CA LYS A 270 13.22 -27.01 -8.25
C LYS A 270 12.03 -26.85 -7.29
N ARG A 271 10.85 -26.51 -7.80
CA ARG A 271 9.61 -26.39 -7.02
C ARG A 271 8.82 -27.70 -6.94
N LEU A 272 9.29 -28.79 -7.55
CA LEU A 272 8.63 -30.08 -7.43
C LEU A 272 8.95 -30.72 -6.08
N THR A 273 7.91 -31.26 -5.47
CA THR A 273 7.93 -31.96 -4.20
C THR A 273 7.68 -33.46 -4.40
N PRO A 274 7.88 -34.31 -3.37
CA PRO A 274 7.49 -35.71 -3.43
C PRO A 274 6.01 -35.89 -3.81
N PHE A 275 5.15 -34.99 -3.32
CA PHE A 275 3.74 -34.95 -3.68
C PHE A 275 3.53 -34.62 -5.17
N SER A 276 4.22 -33.60 -5.71
CA SER A 276 4.17 -33.29 -7.16
C SER A 276 4.61 -34.49 -8.02
N LEU A 277 5.69 -35.18 -7.62
CA LEU A 277 6.20 -36.36 -8.30
C LEU A 277 5.22 -37.54 -8.22
N ALA A 278 4.54 -37.72 -7.09
CA ALA A 278 3.51 -38.73 -6.92
C ALA A 278 2.30 -38.49 -7.84
N ILE A 279 1.83 -37.25 -7.97
CA ILE A 279 0.76 -36.89 -8.91
C ILE A 279 1.20 -37.20 -10.35
N TRP A 280 2.41 -36.79 -10.74
CA TRP A 280 2.94 -37.09 -12.07
C TRP A 280 3.04 -38.60 -12.32
N TYR A 281 3.51 -39.37 -11.34
CA TYR A 281 3.60 -40.82 -11.42
C TYR A 281 2.23 -41.49 -11.52
N MET A 282 1.24 -41.02 -10.76
CA MET A 282 -0.14 -41.51 -10.83
C MET A 282 -0.81 -41.18 -12.16
N ASP A 283 -0.44 -40.09 -12.83
CA ASP A 283 -0.94 -39.75 -14.15
C ASP A 283 -0.25 -40.62 -15.23
N ASP A 284 1.06 -40.48 -15.43
CA ASP A 284 1.77 -41.02 -16.61
C ASP A 284 2.67 -42.25 -16.32
N GLY A 285 2.79 -42.66 -15.06
CA GLY A 285 3.65 -43.77 -14.66
C GLY A 285 3.08 -45.15 -14.95
N HIS A 286 3.97 -46.09 -15.20
CA HIS A 286 3.68 -47.50 -15.38
C HIS A 286 4.63 -48.34 -14.51
N LEU A 287 4.05 -49.28 -13.76
CA LEU A 287 4.78 -50.24 -12.94
C LEU A 287 4.82 -51.59 -13.65
N ASP A 288 6.02 -52.06 -13.97
CA ASP A 288 6.25 -53.32 -14.65
C ASP A 288 6.90 -54.31 -13.66
N ILE A 289 6.10 -55.21 -13.09
CA ILE A 289 6.51 -56.20 -12.10
C ILE A 289 7.38 -57.27 -12.77
N ARG A 290 8.52 -57.61 -12.15
CA ARG A 290 9.53 -58.48 -12.77
C ARG A 290 9.63 -59.87 -12.15
N ASP A 291 8.98 -60.11 -11.03
CA ASP A 291 8.99 -61.39 -10.32
C ASP A 291 7.59 -61.78 -9.84
N GLU A 292 7.31 -63.08 -9.79
CA GLU A 292 6.02 -63.61 -9.35
C GLU A 292 5.70 -63.26 -7.88
N ALA A 293 6.74 -63.15 -7.05
CA ALA A 293 6.64 -62.73 -5.66
C ALA A 293 6.31 -61.23 -5.49
N LYS A 294 6.31 -60.46 -6.59
CA LYS A 294 6.01 -59.01 -6.63
C LYS A 294 6.90 -58.21 -5.69
N THR A 295 8.17 -58.59 -5.56
CA THR A 295 9.15 -57.91 -4.72
C THR A 295 9.95 -56.86 -5.49
N SER A 296 9.95 -56.94 -6.83
CA SER A 296 10.72 -56.07 -7.72
C SER A 296 9.89 -55.58 -8.90
N ALA A 297 10.10 -54.32 -9.28
CA ALA A 297 9.48 -53.73 -10.46
C ALA A 297 10.39 -52.72 -11.13
N ARG A 298 10.04 -52.41 -12.37
CA ARG A 298 10.65 -51.33 -13.16
C ARG A 298 9.62 -50.24 -13.38
N ILE A 299 9.99 -48.99 -13.09
CA ILE A 299 9.13 -47.83 -13.35
C ILE A 299 9.46 -47.24 -14.72
N GLN A 300 8.41 -46.95 -15.48
CA GLN A 300 8.46 -46.28 -16.77
C GLN A 300 7.50 -45.11 -16.75
N ILE A 301 7.92 -43.91 -17.15
CA ILE A 301 7.06 -42.73 -17.23
C ILE A 301 7.12 -42.14 -18.64
N CYS A 302 5.98 -42.00 -19.29
CA CYS A 302 5.89 -41.42 -20.62
C CYS A 302 6.13 -39.89 -20.55
N VAL A 303 7.07 -39.38 -21.34
CA VAL A 303 7.43 -37.94 -21.40
C VAL A 303 7.30 -37.36 -22.81
N GLN A 304 6.54 -38.05 -23.66
CA GLN A 304 6.35 -37.66 -25.07
C GLN A 304 5.73 -36.26 -25.21
N ALA A 305 4.91 -35.83 -24.25
CA ALA A 305 4.28 -34.51 -24.25
C ALA A 305 5.27 -33.36 -23.99
N MET A 306 6.46 -33.64 -23.45
CA MET A 306 7.49 -32.65 -23.13
C MET A 306 8.42 -32.39 -24.31
N THR A 307 9.05 -31.22 -24.38
CA THR A 307 10.03 -30.88 -25.42
C THR A 307 11.33 -31.69 -25.25
N PRO A 308 12.12 -31.95 -26.31
CA PRO A 308 13.34 -32.77 -26.20
C PRO A 308 14.32 -32.28 -25.12
N ASN A 309 14.57 -30.96 -25.08
CA ASN A 309 15.43 -30.35 -24.07
C ASN A 309 14.87 -30.53 -22.65
N THR A 310 13.56 -30.40 -22.48
CA THR A 310 12.88 -30.66 -21.20
C THR A 310 13.06 -32.10 -20.73
N ARG A 311 13.03 -33.09 -21.64
CA ARG A 311 13.23 -34.50 -21.28
C ARG A 311 14.64 -34.76 -20.75
N GLU A 312 15.66 -34.17 -21.39
CA GLU A 312 17.05 -34.26 -20.94
C GLU A 312 17.23 -33.59 -19.58
N ARG A 313 16.70 -32.36 -19.43
CA ARG A 313 16.71 -31.63 -18.16
C ARG A 313 16.02 -32.41 -17.03
N LEU A 314 14.90 -33.06 -17.32
CA LEU A 314 14.16 -33.85 -16.34
C LEU A 314 14.94 -35.09 -15.88
N VAL A 315 15.68 -35.75 -16.77
CA VAL A 315 16.60 -36.84 -16.41
C VAL A 315 17.73 -36.34 -15.51
N GLU A 316 18.35 -35.22 -15.89
CA GLU A 316 19.40 -34.60 -15.07
C GLU A 316 18.88 -34.20 -13.68
N TYR A 317 17.68 -33.61 -13.62
CA TYR A 317 17.02 -33.24 -12.37
C TYR A 317 16.76 -34.44 -11.46
N LEU A 318 16.19 -35.52 -12.00
CA LEU A 318 15.91 -36.74 -11.22
C LEU A 318 17.19 -37.36 -10.66
N ARG A 319 18.28 -37.38 -11.45
CA ARG A 319 19.59 -37.86 -10.99
C ARG A 319 20.23 -36.96 -9.95
N ASN A 320 20.30 -35.66 -10.21
CA ASN A 320 21.09 -34.75 -9.38
C ASN A 320 20.37 -34.30 -8.11
N THR A 321 19.04 -34.22 -8.14
CA THR A 321 18.23 -33.69 -7.02
C THR A 321 17.68 -34.80 -6.13
N TRP A 322 17.29 -35.92 -6.74
CA TRP A 322 16.63 -37.03 -6.04
C TRP A 322 17.50 -38.29 -5.95
N ASP A 323 18.71 -38.28 -6.50
CA ASP A 323 19.62 -39.42 -6.58
C ASP A 323 19.02 -40.64 -7.31
N LEU A 324 18.09 -40.40 -8.25
CA LEU A 324 17.39 -41.46 -8.95
C LEU A 324 18.11 -41.81 -10.26
N ASP A 325 18.71 -43.00 -10.32
CA ASP A 325 19.30 -43.51 -11.56
C ASP A 325 18.22 -43.87 -12.59
N VAL A 326 18.01 -42.94 -13.52
CA VAL A 326 17.04 -43.05 -14.61
C VAL A 326 17.70 -42.85 -15.96
N ARG A 327 17.09 -43.36 -17.04
CA ARG A 327 17.53 -43.11 -18.42
C ARG A 327 16.38 -42.75 -19.34
N LEU A 328 16.63 -41.84 -20.29
CA LEU A 328 15.71 -41.56 -21.39
C LEU A 328 15.84 -42.63 -22.48
N THR A 329 14.71 -43.14 -22.98
CA THR A 329 14.67 -44.12 -24.06
C THR A 329 13.42 -43.91 -24.93
N SER A 330 13.35 -44.58 -26.08
CA SER A 330 12.13 -44.67 -26.89
C SER A 330 11.57 -46.08 -26.83
N ILE A 331 10.27 -46.21 -26.59
CA ILE A 331 9.52 -47.47 -26.65
C ILE A 331 8.29 -47.25 -27.53
N ARG A 332 8.15 -48.04 -28.60
CA ARG A 332 7.04 -47.91 -29.58
C ARG A 332 6.89 -46.47 -30.11
N GLY A 333 8.01 -45.78 -30.34
CA GLY A 333 8.04 -44.41 -30.85
C GLY A 333 7.68 -43.31 -29.83
N LYS A 334 7.44 -43.66 -28.57
CA LYS A 334 7.21 -42.70 -27.49
C LYS A 334 8.46 -42.54 -26.63
N SER A 335 8.76 -41.31 -26.24
CA SER A 335 9.85 -41.00 -25.31
C SER A 335 9.44 -41.34 -23.88
N ILE A 336 10.24 -42.13 -23.19
CA ILE A 336 9.95 -42.68 -21.86
C ILE A 336 11.20 -42.55 -20.98
N ILE A 337 11.02 -42.12 -19.74
CA ILE A 337 12.03 -42.21 -18.70
C ILE A 337 11.88 -43.55 -18.00
N VAL A 338 12.99 -44.27 -17.84
CA VAL A 338 12.99 -45.58 -17.23
C VAL A 338 13.97 -45.66 -16.08
N PHE A 339 13.49 -46.14 -14.95
CA PHE A 339 14.22 -46.26 -13.70
C PHE A 339 15.00 -47.58 -13.68
N THR A 340 16.16 -47.59 -13.02
CA THR A 340 16.79 -48.84 -12.58
C THR A 340 15.97 -49.50 -11.47
N LYS A 341 16.34 -50.71 -11.07
CA LYS A 341 15.65 -51.41 -9.97
C LYS A 341 15.76 -50.62 -8.66
N LEU A 342 16.97 -50.19 -8.30
CA LEU A 342 17.23 -49.43 -7.08
C LEU A 342 16.47 -48.09 -7.08
N ALA A 343 16.59 -47.32 -8.18
CA ALA A 343 15.87 -46.05 -8.31
C ALA A 343 14.34 -46.24 -8.28
N ALA A 344 13.81 -47.36 -8.76
CA ALA A 344 12.37 -47.64 -8.68
C ALA A 344 11.90 -47.97 -7.25
N GLU A 345 12.76 -48.55 -6.41
CA GLU A 345 12.48 -48.79 -4.99
C GLU A 345 12.56 -47.47 -4.20
N GLU A 346 13.61 -46.69 -4.39
CA GLU A 346 13.80 -45.36 -3.77
C GLU A 346 12.69 -44.38 -4.15
N PHE A 347 12.31 -44.35 -5.44
CA PHE A 347 11.20 -43.51 -5.89
C PHE A 347 9.86 -43.95 -5.30
N GLN A 348 9.62 -45.26 -5.13
CA GLN A 348 8.38 -45.71 -4.51
C GLN A 348 8.31 -45.39 -3.03
N GLU A 349 9.41 -45.52 -2.30
CA GLU A 349 9.48 -45.09 -0.90
C GLU A 349 9.15 -43.59 -0.79
N LEU A 350 9.68 -42.77 -1.70
CA LEU A 350 9.44 -41.33 -1.76
C LEU A 350 7.97 -40.96 -2.01
N VAL A 351 7.31 -41.61 -2.96
CA VAL A 351 5.96 -41.21 -3.41
C VAL A 351 4.82 -41.95 -2.70
N ALA A 352 5.08 -43.11 -2.09
CA ALA A 352 4.06 -43.96 -1.48
C ALA A 352 3.13 -43.26 -0.49
N PRO A 353 3.59 -42.31 0.36
CA PRO A 353 2.70 -41.56 1.24
C PRO A 353 1.61 -40.74 0.51
N TYR A 354 1.79 -40.48 -0.78
CA TYR A 354 0.94 -39.61 -1.58
C TYR A 354 0.15 -40.33 -2.67
N VAL A 355 0.35 -41.65 -2.84
CA VAL A 355 -0.38 -42.43 -3.84
C VAL A 355 -1.77 -42.81 -3.32
N HIS A 356 -2.80 -42.24 -3.93
CA HIS A 356 -4.20 -42.47 -3.54
C HIS A 356 -4.58 -43.96 -3.64
N PRO A 357 -5.45 -44.51 -2.74
CA PRO A 357 -5.83 -45.92 -2.74
C PRO A 357 -6.35 -46.49 -4.07
N SER A 358 -7.03 -45.67 -4.88
CA SER A 358 -7.48 -46.10 -6.22
C SER A 358 -6.35 -46.31 -7.23
N MET A 359 -5.13 -45.89 -6.90
CA MET A 359 -3.93 -45.95 -7.73
C MET A 359 -2.84 -46.86 -7.13
N GLU A 360 -3.11 -47.55 -6.01
CA GLU A 360 -2.16 -48.44 -5.34
C GLU A 360 -1.63 -49.59 -6.21
N TYR A 361 -2.33 -49.93 -7.30
CA TYR A 361 -1.82 -50.88 -8.28
C TYR A 361 -0.53 -50.42 -8.96
N LYS A 362 -0.20 -49.12 -8.89
CA LYS A 362 1.09 -48.55 -9.29
C LYS A 362 2.19 -48.70 -8.24
N LEU A 363 1.90 -49.27 -7.07
CA LEU A 363 2.90 -49.57 -6.04
C LEU A 363 3.13 -51.07 -5.92
N LEU A 364 4.37 -51.43 -5.58
CA LEU A 364 4.71 -52.74 -5.06
C LEU A 364 4.00 -52.98 -3.72
N PRO A 365 3.64 -54.23 -3.38
CA PRO A 365 2.86 -54.55 -2.19
C PRO A 365 3.42 -53.96 -0.89
N GLN A 366 4.74 -53.91 -0.69
CA GLN A 366 5.37 -53.39 0.53
C GLN A 366 5.22 -51.87 0.75
N TYR A 367 4.84 -51.12 -0.28
CA TYR A 367 4.67 -49.66 -0.21
C TYR A 367 3.20 -49.22 -0.13
N ARG A 368 2.24 -50.15 -0.21
CA ARG A 368 0.79 -49.84 -0.17
C ARG A 368 0.31 -49.52 1.25
N GLY A 369 -0.85 -48.87 1.35
CA GLY A 369 -1.46 -48.52 2.64
C GLY A 369 -0.78 -47.36 3.39
N ARG A 370 0.18 -46.68 2.76
CA ARG A 370 0.92 -45.55 3.35
C ARG A 370 0.28 -44.18 3.07
N PHE A 371 -0.81 -44.16 2.30
CA PHE A 371 -1.46 -42.92 1.86
C PHE A 371 -1.88 -42.03 3.04
N ALA A 372 -1.37 -40.80 3.06
CA ALA A 372 -1.55 -39.82 4.14
C ALA A 372 -1.67 -38.38 3.62
N ALA A 373 -2.02 -38.17 2.35
CA ALA A 373 -2.15 -36.83 1.79
C ALA A 373 -3.48 -36.17 2.21
N GLU A 374 -3.39 -35.09 2.98
CA GLU A 374 -4.53 -34.29 3.45
C GLU A 374 -4.64 -32.96 2.67
N PRO A 375 -5.86 -32.44 2.46
CA PRO A 375 -6.04 -31.15 1.81
C PRO A 375 -5.57 -30.00 2.70
N GLU A 376 -4.85 -29.05 2.10
CA GLU A 376 -4.49 -27.78 2.71
C GLU A 376 -5.15 -26.64 1.93
N PHE A 377 -5.94 -25.82 2.62
CA PHE A 377 -6.62 -24.67 2.03
C PHE A 377 -6.11 -23.38 2.67
N VAL A 378 -5.97 -22.34 1.85
CA VAL A 378 -5.72 -20.98 2.30
C VAL A 378 -7.00 -20.16 2.16
N GLU A 379 -7.17 -19.18 3.05
CA GLU A 379 -8.15 -18.12 2.83
C GLU A 379 -7.74 -17.30 1.62
N MET A 380 -8.74 -16.76 0.90
CA MET A 380 -8.46 -15.89 -0.23
C MET A 380 -7.80 -14.61 0.26
N SER A 381 -6.65 -14.27 -0.32
CA SER A 381 -5.92 -13.04 -0.05
C SER A 381 -5.83 -12.19 -1.31
N TYR A 382 -5.47 -10.92 -1.13
CA TYR A 382 -5.18 -10.01 -2.24
C TYR A 382 -3.69 -9.68 -2.28
N GLU A 383 -3.09 -9.89 -3.44
CA GLU A 383 -1.72 -9.48 -3.76
C GLU A 383 -1.71 -8.36 -4.80
N LEU A 384 -0.62 -7.58 -4.84
CA LEU A 384 -0.48 -6.54 -5.86
C LEU A 384 0.12 -7.10 -7.15
N GLY A 385 -0.65 -7.03 -8.24
CA GLY A 385 -0.19 -7.34 -9.59
C GLY A 385 -0.12 -6.10 -10.47
N ALA A 386 0.90 -6.01 -11.32
CA ALA A 386 1.11 -4.89 -12.23
C ALA A 386 0.57 -5.19 -13.64
N TYR A 387 -0.46 -4.45 -14.07
CA TYR A 387 -1.12 -4.68 -15.36
C TYR A 387 -1.20 -3.44 -16.23
N PRO A 388 -1.06 -3.57 -17.56
CA PRO A 388 -1.01 -2.43 -18.46
C PRO A 388 -2.37 -1.77 -18.65
N ILE A 389 -2.35 -0.46 -18.83
CA ILE A 389 -3.47 0.33 -19.31
C ILE A 389 -3.62 0.09 -20.81
N VAL A 390 -4.84 -0.16 -21.28
CA VAL A 390 -5.14 -0.38 -22.72
C VAL A 390 -5.94 0.72 -23.36
N ASP A 391 -6.57 1.58 -22.56
CA ASP A 391 -7.33 2.71 -23.08
C ASP A 391 -7.38 3.83 -22.04
N ILE A 392 -7.16 5.05 -22.53
CA ILE A 392 -7.32 6.30 -21.80
C ILE A 392 -8.00 7.28 -22.74
N HIS A 393 -9.16 7.80 -22.34
CA HIS A 393 -9.85 8.82 -23.11
C HIS A 393 -10.58 9.79 -22.19
N VAL A 394 -10.89 10.98 -22.71
CA VAL A 394 -11.75 11.92 -22.00
C VAL A 394 -13.17 11.35 -21.95
N LYS A 395 -13.68 11.11 -20.74
CA LYS A 395 -15.02 10.58 -20.53
C LYS A 395 -16.05 11.58 -21.09
N PRO A 396 -17.03 11.14 -21.90
CA PRO A 396 -18.11 12.00 -22.34
C PRO A 396 -18.84 12.65 -21.14
N PRO A 397 -19.32 13.90 -21.26
CA PRO A 397 -20.07 14.55 -20.20
C PRO A 397 -21.26 13.69 -19.76
N THR A 398 -21.39 13.46 -18.46
CA THR A 398 -22.50 12.69 -17.89
C THR A 398 -23.45 13.60 -17.11
N ARG A 399 -24.60 13.08 -16.66
CA ARG A 399 -25.57 13.85 -15.85
C ARG A 399 -24.97 14.43 -14.56
N SER A 400 -23.89 13.83 -14.04
CA SER A 400 -23.15 14.34 -12.89
C SER A 400 -21.67 14.48 -13.24
N MET A 401 -21.21 15.72 -13.32
CA MET A 401 -19.78 16.06 -13.40
C MET A 401 -19.17 16.33 -12.02
N GLU A 402 -19.87 15.91 -10.96
CA GLU A 402 -19.37 16.07 -9.60
C GLU A 402 -18.24 15.10 -9.29
N LYS A 403 -17.29 15.62 -8.52
CA LYS A 403 -16.10 14.95 -8.04
C LYS A 403 -16.37 14.31 -6.68
N PHE A 404 -16.09 13.03 -6.55
CA PHE A 404 -16.26 12.26 -5.31
C PHE A 404 -14.95 11.67 -4.86
N ASP A 405 -14.68 11.71 -3.57
CA ASP A 405 -13.53 11.03 -2.97
C ASP A 405 -13.85 10.62 -1.53
N ILE A 406 -13.02 9.76 -0.94
CA ILE A 406 -13.14 9.27 0.45
C ILE A 406 -11.79 9.34 1.14
N GLU A 407 -11.78 9.47 2.47
CA GLU A 407 -10.58 9.29 3.29
C GLU A 407 -10.62 7.93 3.96
N VAL A 408 -9.45 7.30 4.09
CA VAL A 408 -9.30 5.94 4.59
C VAL A 408 -8.26 5.98 5.69
N GLU A 409 -8.59 5.41 6.83
CA GLU A 409 -7.76 5.44 8.04
C GLU A 409 -6.37 4.80 7.81
N GLY A 410 -5.32 5.50 8.24
CA GLY A 410 -3.95 5.00 8.34
C GLY A 410 -3.18 4.90 7.01
N ASN A 411 -3.67 4.12 6.05
CA ASN A 411 -2.92 3.77 4.84
C ASN A 411 -2.98 4.85 3.75
N HIS A 412 -3.97 5.74 3.81
CA HIS A 412 -4.19 6.83 2.84
C HIS A 412 -4.34 6.38 1.37
N ASN A 413 -4.82 5.16 1.14
CA ASN A 413 -5.05 4.62 -0.19
C ASN A 413 -6.18 3.59 -0.16
N TYR A 414 -6.74 3.27 -1.33
CA TYR A 414 -7.77 2.23 -1.48
C TYR A 414 -7.82 1.73 -2.93
N PHE A 415 -8.72 0.79 -3.22
CA PHE A 415 -8.87 0.22 -4.55
C PHE A 415 -10.15 0.69 -5.27
N VAL A 416 -10.01 1.12 -6.53
CA VAL A 416 -11.12 1.41 -7.45
C VAL A 416 -11.13 0.43 -8.62
N ASP A 417 -12.20 -0.34 -8.71
CA ASP A 417 -12.35 -1.48 -9.62
C ASP A 417 -11.14 -2.44 -9.61
N GLY A 418 -10.47 -2.53 -8.46
CA GLY A 418 -9.25 -3.31 -8.24
C GLY A 418 -7.95 -2.54 -8.41
N VAL A 419 -7.94 -1.31 -8.93
CA VAL A 419 -6.73 -0.48 -9.13
C VAL A 419 -6.41 0.33 -7.88
N LEU A 420 -5.15 0.29 -7.44
CA LEU A 420 -4.67 1.00 -6.25
C LEU A 420 -4.54 2.51 -6.51
N VAL A 421 -5.25 3.29 -5.71
CA VAL A 421 -5.36 4.74 -5.85
C VAL A 421 -5.15 5.45 -4.52
N HIS A 422 -4.68 6.69 -4.59
CA HIS A 422 -4.47 7.52 -3.41
C HIS A 422 -5.80 8.11 -2.95
N ASN A 423 -5.97 8.40 -1.66
CA ASN A 423 -7.12 9.14 -1.17
C ASN A 423 -6.93 10.67 -1.25
N SER A 424 -7.96 11.48 -1.00
CA SER A 424 -7.73 12.91 -0.82
C SER A 424 -7.18 13.19 0.58
N ASN A 425 -5.89 13.52 0.70
CA ASN A 425 -5.35 14.06 1.96
C ASN A 425 -5.88 15.48 2.19
N GLU A 426 -6.50 15.71 3.35
CA GLU A 426 -6.78 17.06 3.82
C GLU A 426 -5.46 17.76 4.17
N THR A 427 -5.02 18.70 3.34
CA THR A 427 -4.13 19.77 3.82
C THR A 427 -4.97 21.01 4.07
N THR A 428 -5.29 21.29 5.33
CA THR A 428 -5.97 22.53 5.74
C THR A 428 -4.94 23.67 5.82
N PRO A 429 -4.89 24.64 4.89
CA PRO A 429 -4.14 25.87 5.15
C PRO A 429 -4.90 26.72 6.17
N GLY A 430 -4.20 27.27 7.15
CA GLY A 430 -4.74 28.23 8.13
C GLY A 430 -5.02 29.62 7.54
N GLY A 431 -5.76 29.71 6.41
CA GLY A 431 -6.21 30.98 5.82
C GLY A 431 -6.15 31.06 4.29
N ARG A 432 -6.78 32.11 3.71
CA ARG A 432 -6.96 32.36 2.25
C ARG A 432 -5.69 32.84 1.52
N ALA A 433 -4.49 32.55 2.02
CA ALA A 433 -3.27 32.88 1.30
C ALA A 433 -3.00 31.82 0.21
N LEU A 434 -3.47 32.08 -1.00
CA LEU A 434 -3.07 31.35 -2.22
C LEU A 434 -1.53 31.22 -2.23
N LYS A 435 -1.00 30.03 -2.53
CA LYS A 435 0.45 29.67 -2.43
C LYS A 435 1.40 30.72 -3.04
N PHE A 436 0.92 31.50 -4.01
CA PHE A 436 1.66 32.54 -4.72
C PHE A 436 1.75 33.89 -3.97
N TYR A 437 0.75 34.26 -3.16
CA TYR A 437 0.64 35.58 -2.52
C TYR A 437 1.23 35.66 -1.10
N SER A 438 1.59 34.55 -0.46
CA SER A 438 2.21 34.57 0.87
C SER A 438 3.70 34.96 0.81
N SER A 439 4.17 35.85 1.69
CA SER A 439 5.60 36.18 1.82
C SER A 439 6.38 35.15 2.63
N VAL A 440 5.73 34.49 3.60
CA VAL A 440 6.30 33.39 4.41
C VAL A 440 5.29 32.25 4.51
N ARG A 441 5.75 31.00 4.45
CA ARG A 441 4.94 29.78 4.69
C ARG A 441 5.69 28.81 5.58
N LEU A 442 4.99 28.29 6.57
CA LEU A 442 5.50 27.34 7.55
C LEU A 442 4.66 26.04 7.47
N ASP A 443 5.32 24.90 7.34
CA ASP A 443 4.74 23.55 7.47
C ASP A 443 5.00 23.07 8.89
N VAL A 444 3.93 22.91 9.67
CA VAL A 444 3.97 22.60 11.10
C VAL A 444 3.50 21.16 11.28
N ARG A 445 4.35 20.29 11.82
CA ARG A 445 4.04 18.88 12.06
C ARG A 445 4.37 18.47 13.48
N ARG A 446 3.45 17.73 14.11
CA ARG A 446 3.75 17.04 15.37
C ARG A 446 4.74 15.91 15.08
N ILE A 447 5.81 15.85 15.86
CA ILE A 447 6.85 14.82 15.75
C ILE A 447 6.89 13.88 16.95
N ASP A 448 6.47 14.34 18.14
CA ASP A 448 6.38 13.48 19.33
C ASP A 448 5.36 14.03 20.35
N SER A 449 4.99 13.22 21.34
CA SER A 449 4.12 13.59 22.45
C SER A 449 4.93 13.85 23.72
N LEU A 450 4.70 15.00 24.36
CA LEU A 450 5.30 15.31 25.66
C LEU A 450 4.48 14.62 26.74
N LYS A 451 5.13 13.80 27.57
CA LYS A 451 4.50 13.03 28.64
C LYS A 451 5.04 13.48 29.99
N ASP A 452 4.14 13.60 30.96
CA ASP A 452 4.47 13.70 32.38
C ASP A 452 3.83 12.50 33.09
N GLY A 453 4.66 11.55 33.54
CA GLY A 453 4.21 10.24 33.98
C GLY A 453 3.40 9.48 32.91
N ALA A 454 2.12 9.26 33.17
CA ALA A 454 1.18 8.57 32.27
C ALA A 454 0.35 9.54 31.40
N GLU A 455 0.37 10.84 31.69
CA GLU A 455 -0.46 11.83 31.00
C GLU A 455 0.30 12.54 29.87
N ILE A 456 -0.41 12.85 28.78
CA ILE A 456 0.13 13.60 27.65
C ILE A 456 -0.12 15.09 27.91
N VAL A 457 0.94 15.81 28.26
CA VAL A 457 0.90 17.22 28.64
C VAL A 457 1.21 18.19 27.48
N GLY A 458 1.59 17.65 26.31
CA GLY A 458 1.85 18.47 25.14
C GLY A 458 2.36 17.70 23.92
N SER A 459 2.90 18.44 22.95
CA SER A 459 3.43 17.90 21.69
C SER A 459 4.75 18.56 21.32
N ARG A 460 5.73 17.76 20.93
CA ARG A 460 6.94 18.24 20.23
C ARG A 460 6.56 18.50 18.78
N VAL A 461 6.86 19.69 18.29
CA VAL A 461 6.47 20.15 16.96
C VAL A 461 7.70 20.54 16.16
N ARG A 462 7.73 20.11 14.90
CA ARG A 462 8.71 20.53 13.90
C ARG A 462 8.05 21.48 12.92
N VAL A 463 8.65 22.64 12.74
CA VAL A 463 8.25 23.64 11.75
C VAL A 463 9.29 23.70 10.65
N LYS A 464 8.87 23.57 9.39
CA LYS A 464 9.70 23.78 8.20
C LYS A 464 9.25 25.03 7.47
N VAL A 465 10.17 25.94 7.19
CA VAL A 465 9.91 27.11 6.34
C VAL A 465 9.81 26.66 4.89
N VAL A 466 8.61 26.60 4.32
CA VAL A 466 8.40 26.14 2.93
C VAL A 466 8.55 27.30 1.94
N LYS A 467 8.33 28.54 2.39
CA LYS A 467 8.52 29.76 1.59
C LYS A 467 8.97 30.88 2.52
N ASN A 468 9.95 31.67 2.09
CA ASN A 468 10.34 32.90 2.77
C ASN A 468 10.89 33.86 1.71
N LYS A 469 10.28 35.04 1.59
CA LYS A 469 10.69 36.11 0.66
C LYS A 469 11.67 37.11 1.27
N VAL A 470 11.88 37.06 2.59
CA VAL A 470 12.71 38.02 3.34
C VAL A 470 13.96 37.40 3.94
N ALA A 471 14.07 36.06 3.95
CA ALA A 471 15.26 35.32 4.34
C ALA A 471 15.29 33.94 3.66
N ALA A 472 16.35 33.17 3.89
CA ALA A 472 16.53 31.85 3.28
C ALA A 472 15.37 30.87 3.65
N PRO A 473 14.68 30.28 2.66
CA PRO A 473 13.67 29.26 2.90
C PRO A 473 14.29 27.90 3.31
N PHE A 474 13.44 26.92 3.66
CA PHE A 474 13.76 25.52 3.99
C PHE A 474 14.50 25.27 5.31
N ARG A 475 14.70 26.30 6.13
CA ARG A 475 15.11 26.15 7.52
C ARG A 475 14.05 25.39 8.32
N LYS A 476 14.50 24.67 9.35
CA LYS A 476 13.65 23.91 10.27
C LYS A 476 13.86 24.44 11.68
N ALA A 477 12.82 24.38 12.49
CA ALA A 477 12.86 24.66 13.92
C ALA A 477 12.03 23.59 14.64
N GLU A 478 12.47 23.20 15.83
CA GLU A 478 11.74 22.28 16.70
C GLU A 478 11.49 22.93 18.04
N PHE A 479 10.28 22.78 18.57
CA PHE A 479 9.92 23.32 19.87
C PHE A 479 8.78 22.53 20.50
N ASP A 480 8.64 22.73 21.81
CA ASP A 480 7.61 22.09 22.63
C ASP A 480 6.36 22.98 22.67
N ILE A 481 5.19 22.40 22.42
CA ILE A 481 3.88 23.03 22.65
C ILE A 481 3.20 22.32 23.81
N GLN A 482 3.01 23.00 24.94
CA GLN A 482 2.30 22.49 26.11
C GLN A 482 0.81 22.84 26.03
N TYR A 483 -0.07 21.90 26.38
CA TYR A 483 -1.50 22.13 26.38
C TYR A 483 -1.88 23.13 27.49
N GLY A 484 -2.66 24.16 27.15
CA GLY A 484 -3.05 25.24 28.07
C GLY A 484 -2.07 26.41 28.19
N PHE A 485 -0.79 26.21 27.85
CA PHE A 485 0.27 27.24 28.02
C PHE A 485 0.90 27.70 26.71
N GLY A 486 0.86 26.90 25.64
CA GLY A 486 1.40 27.27 24.33
C GLY A 486 2.86 26.86 24.11
N ILE A 487 3.61 27.65 23.33
CA ILE A 487 5.02 27.35 23.01
C ILE A 487 5.87 27.58 24.26
N SER A 488 6.63 26.56 24.71
CA SER A 488 7.52 26.67 25.86
C SER A 488 8.79 27.43 25.48
N LYS A 489 8.90 28.69 25.94
CA LYS A 489 10.08 29.54 25.68
C LYS A 489 11.32 28.96 26.35
N GLU A 490 11.18 28.46 27.57
CA GLU A 490 12.24 27.92 28.42
C GLU A 490 12.78 26.62 27.83
N GLY A 491 11.90 25.78 27.28
CA GLY A 491 12.29 24.57 26.57
C GLY A 491 13.09 24.85 25.30
N SER A 492 12.66 25.84 24.52
CA SER A 492 13.41 26.28 23.34
C SER A 492 14.74 26.94 23.71
N LEU A 493 14.77 27.73 24.79
CA LEU A 493 15.99 28.36 25.29
C LEU A 493 17.03 27.30 25.68
N LEU A 494 16.61 26.28 26.44
CA LEU A 494 17.47 25.18 26.87
C LEU A 494 18.01 24.37 25.68
N ASP A 495 17.17 24.07 24.69
CA ASP A 495 17.59 23.34 23.47
C ASP A 495 18.68 24.11 22.71
N VAL A 496 18.44 25.39 22.46
CA VAL A 496 19.40 26.24 21.75
C VAL A 496 20.67 26.45 22.56
N ALA A 497 20.57 26.54 23.90
CA ALA A 497 21.73 26.63 24.78
C ALA A 497 22.62 25.39 24.71
N ILE A 498 22.03 24.21 24.61
CA ILE A 498 22.75 22.93 24.48
C ILE A 498 23.39 22.81 23.10
N GLU A 499 22.64 23.12 22.03
CA GLU A 499 23.16 23.08 20.65
C GLU A 499 24.35 24.02 20.43
N ASN A 500 24.42 25.10 21.21
CA ASN A 500 25.49 26.08 21.16
C ASN A 500 26.52 25.90 22.29
N ASP A 501 26.57 24.76 22.97
CA ASP A 501 27.56 24.45 24.03
C ASP A 501 27.61 25.47 25.20
N ILE A 502 26.54 26.24 25.39
CA ILE A 502 26.40 27.21 26.50
C ILE A 502 25.94 26.49 27.77
N VAL A 503 25.05 25.51 27.61
CA VAL A 503 24.62 24.59 28.68
C VAL A 503 25.19 23.21 28.40
N ARG A 504 25.89 22.64 29.37
CA ARG A 504 26.48 21.30 29.29
C ARG A 504 25.51 20.25 29.82
N LYS A 505 25.38 19.16 29.10
CA LYS A 505 24.60 17.99 29.53
C LYS A 505 25.55 16.88 30.02
N SER A 506 25.48 16.56 31.31
CA SER A 506 26.24 15.45 31.92
C SER A 506 25.26 14.37 32.41
N GLY A 507 25.06 13.34 31.59
CA GLY A 507 24.04 12.31 31.85
C GLY A 507 22.62 12.91 31.86
N ALA A 508 21.94 12.81 33.00
CA ALA A 508 20.62 13.40 33.20
C ALA A 508 20.66 14.86 33.68
N TRP A 509 21.83 15.43 33.96
CA TRP A 509 21.99 16.77 34.52
C TRP A 509 22.28 17.83 33.45
N PHE A 510 21.65 18.99 33.61
CA PHE A 510 21.92 20.20 32.82
C PHE A 510 22.67 21.21 33.69
N ILE A 511 23.81 21.71 33.19
CA ILE A 511 24.76 22.54 33.94
C ILE A 511 25.10 23.78 33.12
N TYR A 512 25.03 24.95 33.76
CA TYR A 512 25.41 26.23 33.18
C TYR A 512 26.50 26.87 34.06
N GLY A 513 27.72 27.04 33.54
CA GLY A 513 28.84 27.51 34.36
C GLY A 513 29.10 26.58 35.55
N GLU A 514 28.88 27.08 36.77
CA GLU A 514 28.94 26.33 38.03
C GLU A 514 27.55 25.92 38.55
N ASP A 515 26.47 26.43 37.94
CA ASP A 515 25.09 26.22 38.39
C ASP A 515 24.48 24.94 37.80
N GLN A 516 23.81 24.18 38.65
CA GLN A 516 23.04 23.00 38.24
C GLN A 516 21.60 23.40 37.95
N LEU A 517 21.24 23.46 36.66
CA LEU A 517 19.89 23.80 36.21
C LEU A 517 18.87 22.72 36.60
N GLY A 518 19.28 21.46 36.74
CA GLY A 518 18.45 20.39 37.27
C GLY A 518 18.67 19.02 36.63
N GLN A 519 18.10 17.99 37.25
CA GLN A 519 18.11 16.61 36.77
C GLN A 519 16.85 16.35 35.92
N GLY A 520 17.03 16.13 34.62
CA GLY A 520 15.95 15.94 33.67
C GLY A 520 15.45 17.25 33.07
N ARG A 521 14.85 17.14 31.87
CA ARG A 521 14.49 18.28 31.01
C ARG A 521 13.45 19.19 31.65
N GLU A 522 12.43 18.62 32.30
CA GLU A 522 11.35 19.40 32.90
C GLU A 522 11.83 20.17 34.14
N ASN A 523 12.66 19.57 34.99
CA ASN A 523 13.24 20.27 36.14
C ASN A 523 14.13 21.44 35.72
N ALA A 524 14.91 21.28 34.63
CA ALA A 524 15.70 22.37 34.07
C ALA A 524 14.84 23.51 33.50
N LYS A 525 13.68 23.20 32.91
CA LYS A 525 12.71 24.22 32.46
C LYS A 525 12.10 24.97 33.64
N THR A 526 11.68 24.27 34.69
CA THR A 526 11.13 24.87 35.91
C THR A 526 12.16 25.79 36.55
N PHE A 527 13.42 25.36 36.66
CA PHE A 527 14.50 26.20 37.20
C PHE A 527 14.69 27.49 36.38
N LEU A 528 14.67 27.42 35.04
CA LEU A 528 14.78 28.60 34.18
C LEU A 528 13.54 29.50 34.24
N ALA A 529 12.35 28.94 34.52
CA ALA A 529 11.14 29.71 34.74
C ALA A 529 11.18 30.46 36.08
N ASP A 530 11.73 29.83 37.13
CA ASP A 530 11.83 30.40 38.47
C ASP A 530 12.99 31.40 38.61
N ASN A 531 14.06 31.25 37.82
CA ASN A 531 15.26 32.10 37.84
C ASN A 531 15.39 32.87 36.52
N ALA A 532 14.56 33.92 36.38
CA ALA A 532 14.47 34.73 35.17
C ALA A 532 15.75 35.51 34.82
N ASP A 533 16.58 35.80 35.82
CA ASP A 533 17.90 36.42 35.70
C ASP A 533 18.90 35.50 34.97
N ILE A 534 19.00 34.25 35.41
CA ILE A 534 19.85 33.24 34.76
C ILE A 534 19.34 32.94 33.35
N ALA A 535 18.02 32.84 33.16
CA ALA A 535 17.44 32.64 31.84
C ALA A 535 17.75 33.81 30.88
N ALA A 536 17.71 35.06 31.37
CA ALA A 536 18.08 36.24 30.58
C ALA A 536 19.57 36.26 30.23
N GLU A 537 20.45 35.86 31.14
CA GLU A 537 21.89 35.74 30.89
C GLU A 537 22.19 34.69 29.82
N ILE A 538 21.56 33.51 29.91
CA ILE A 538 21.66 32.46 28.90
C ILE A 538 21.13 32.96 27.54
N GLU A 539 19.99 33.65 27.53
CA GLU A 539 19.40 34.23 26.31
C GLU A 539 20.33 35.26 25.66
N LEU A 540 21.01 36.10 26.46
CA LEU A 540 21.98 37.09 25.96
C LEU A 540 23.20 36.41 25.33
N LYS A 541 23.83 35.45 26.03
CA LYS A 541 24.98 34.70 25.49
C LYS A 541 24.65 33.92 24.22
N ILE A 542 23.43 33.39 24.12
CA ILE A 542 22.95 32.75 22.89
C ILE A 542 22.87 33.77 21.75
N LYS A 543 22.29 34.95 21.99
CA LYS A 543 22.14 35.99 20.97
C LYS A 543 23.47 36.55 20.50
N GLU A 544 24.43 36.73 21.40
CA GLU A 544 25.81 37.12 21.06
C GLU A 544 26.49 36.05 20.20
N LYS A 545 26.45 34.79 20.62
CA LYS A 545 27.07 33.67 19.88
C LYS A 545 26.44 33.45 18.49
N LEU A 546 25.15 33.76 18.34
CA LEU A 546 24.43 33.69 17.06
C LEU A 546 24.54 34.99 16.23
N GLY A 547 25.24 36.02 16.70
CA GLY A 547 25.44 37.28 15.99
C GLY A 547 24.17 38.12 15.81
N LEU A 548 23.20 37.97 16.71
CA LEU A 548 21.91 38.68 16.66
C LEU A 548 21.93 40.04 17.39
N ILE A 549 22.99 40.30 18.16
CA ILE A 549 23.28 41.57 18.84
C ILE A 549 24.77 41.86 18.57
N PRO A 550 25.16 43.09 18.22
CA PRO A 550 26.57 43.45 18.12
C PRO A 550 27.24 43.27 19.49
N SER A 551 28.30 42.47 19.53
CA SER A 551 29.19 42.41 20.70
C SER A 551 29.92 43.75 20.84
N ASP A 552 30.12 44.23 22.07
CA ASP A 552 30.84 45.47 22.43
C ASP A 552 32.34 45.48 22.03
N GLY A 553 32.74 44.75 20.98
CA GLY A 553 34.12 44.59 20.53
C GLY A 553 34.37 44.68 19.02
N ASP A 554 33.35 44.82 18.17
CA ASP A 554 33.52 44.89 16.71
C ASP A 554 33.03 46.23 16.16
N ASP A 555 33.67 47.32 16.60
CA ASP A 555 33.49 48.66 16.04
C ASP A 555 34.81 49.12 15.39
N GLU A 556 35.20 48.45 14.30
CA GLU A 556 36.16 48.98 13.33
C GLU A 556 36.01 48.24 11.97
N GLY A 557 35.22 48.82 11.06
CA GLY A 557 35.11 48.30 9.69
C GLY A 557 33.86 48.77 8.96
N GLY A 558 33.87 50.03 8.53
CA GLY A 558 32.74 50.66 7.84
C GLY A 558 32.34 49.99 6.52
N ALA A 559 31.03 50.03 6.23
CA ALA A 559 30.49 49.99 4.88
C ALA A 559 29.25 50.89 4.82
N GLU A 560 29.39 52.03 4.13
CA GLU A 560 28.30 52.93 3.75
C GLU A 560 27.17 52.15 3.05
N VAL A 561 25.96 52.26 3.58
CA VAL A 561 24.74 51.86 2.87
C VAL A 561 24.29 53.04 2.03
N VAL A 562 24.58 52.97 0.73
CA VAL A 562 24.00 53.86 -0.28
C VAL A 562 22.50 53.56 -0.40
N ILE A 563 21.67 54.54 -0.06
CA ILE A 563 20.21 54.49 -0.26
C ILE A 563 19.94 55.00 -1.69
N PRO A 564 19.30 54.23 -2.60
CA PRO A 564 18.85 54.77 -3.88
C PRO A 564 17.61 55.65 -3.65
N GLU A 565 17.66 56.90 -4.10
CA GLU A 565 16.51 57.80 -4.16
C GLU A 565 15.40 57.22 -5.05
N ALA A 566 14.15 57.41 -4.61
CA ALA A 566 12.95 57.05 -5.33
C ALA A 566 12.82 57.88 -6.62
N ALA A 567 12.66 57.20 -7.76
CA ALA A 567 12.29 57.85 -9.00
C ALA A 567 10.89 58.47 -8.86
N SER A 568 10.83 59.80 -9.01
CA SER A 568 9.61 60.56 -9.18
C SER A 568 8.98 60.24 -10.54
N ASP A 569 7.71 59.81 -10.53
CA ASP A 569 6.83 59.87 -11.68
C ASP A 569 6.61 61.33 -12.06
N ASP A 570 7.21 61.77 -13.16
CA ASP A 570 6.80 62.92 -13.96
C ASP A 570 7.40 62.74 -15.37
N ASP A 571 6.58 62.25 -16.32
CA ASP A 571 6.29 62.93 -17.60
C ASP A 571 5.65 61.98 -18.65
N LYS A 572 4.43 62.39 -19.05
CA LYS A 572 3.72 62.17 -20.34
C LYS A 572 3.05 60.82 -20.66
#